data_AF-A0A9W6FAQ1-F1
#
_entry.id   AF-A0A9W6FAQ1-F1
#
_cell.length_a   1.000
_cell.length_b   1.000
_cell.length_c   1.000
_cell.angle_alpha   90.00
_cell.angle_beta   90.00
_cell.angle_gamma   90.00
#
_symmetry.space_group_name_H-M   'P 1'
#
loop_
_entity.id
_entity.type
_entity.pdbx_description
1 polymer ?
#
loop_
_entity_poly.entity_id
_entity_poly.type
_entity_poly.pdbx_seq_one_letter_code
_entity_poly.pdbx_strand_id
1 'polypeptide(L)'
;MRINLYSKTAEVADDVRDEGLLDQQDGREGRVASSSPPGRSAGSPSSSHSSGFNSTILTQSPEDALSAMFDERVSLLASTLENVRSKCELLQEQLTESGAVCSSYAARLARSEDSVRRLKVDSEHWKERERQLHHDGTRNPGELWPPPVTSAVVPPQVTRLEALLEASRLQATFVEARHQAALAEERVRSERLRAMRDDALQQRDNALSELSGCYADVDALQATLADSALYVRYLRKRLLELELLAARQQQQPPPQQQQQTGSADKGGGGGVFSLASIRTAIQTAVAEAAQCGEEERRKRIRQLQLRWHPDKNPVLTEFATEVTKMINEAVAEMERAGGA
;
A
#
# COMPACT_ATOMS: atom_id res chain seq x y z
N MET A 1 1.43 29.66 -25.39
CA MET A 1 1.02 28.40 -26.05
C MET A 1 -0.12 27.80 -25.25
N ARG A 2 -1.34 27.79 -25.79
CA ARG A 2 -2.50 27.15 -25.16
C ARG A 2 -2.64 25.75 -25.74
N ILE A 3 -2.49 24.72 -24.90
CA ILE A 3 -2.65 23.32 -25.30
C ILE A 3 -4.16 23.02 -25.22
N ASN A 4 -4.79 22.85 -26.38
CA ASN A 4 -6.16 22.37 -26.49
C ASN A 4 -6.17 20.86 -26.25
N LEU A 5 -6.67 20.44 -25.08
CA LEU A 5 -7.03 19.05 -24.79
C LEU A 5 -8.47 18.83 -25.30
N TYR A 6 -8.61 18.40 -26.55
CA TYR A 6 -9.87 17.87 -27.05
C TYR A 6 -9.98 16.39 -26.65
N SER A 7 -10.77 16.16 -25.61
CA SER A 7 -11.23 14.86 -25.13
C SER A 7 -12.06 14.20 -26.23
N LYS A 8 -11.54 13.14 -26.85
CA LYS A 8 -12.30 12.25 -27.71
C LYS A 8 -12.71 11.04 -26.88
N THR A 9 -13.89 11.12 -26.26
CA THR A 9 -14.57 9.98 -25.64
C THR A 9 -14.98 9.03 -26.75
N ALA A 10 -14.28 7.91 -26.87
CA ALA A 10 -14.72 6.78 -27.66
C ALA A 10 -15.81 6.05 -26.86
N GLU A 11 -17.03 6.07 -27.38
CA GLU A 11 -18.10 5.18 -26.96
C GLU A 11 -17.64 3.73 -27.23
N VAL A 12 -17.34 3.00 -26.16
CA VAL A 12 -17.21 1.54 -26.20
C VAL A 12 -18.60 1.00 -25.93
N ALA A 13 -19.19 0.39 -26.95
CA ALA A 13 -20.44 -0.34 -26.85
C ALA A 13 -20.23 -1.55 -25.94
N ASP A 14 -21.01 -1.61 -24.86
CA ASP A 14 -21.18 -2.78 -24.01
C ASP A 14 -21.93 -3.86 -24.80
N ASP A 15 -21.17 -4.78 -25.40
CA ASP A 15 -21.71 -6.00 -26.00
C ASP A 15 -21.78 -7.07 -24.89
N VAL A 16 -22.93 -7.09 -24.23
CA VAL A 16 -23.31 -8.08 -23.22
C VAL A 16 -23.37 -9.46 -23.87
N ARG A 17 -22.32 -10.25 -23.70
CA ARG A 17 -22.36 -11.70 -23.93
C ARG A 17 -22.60 -12.43 -22.62
N ASP A 18 -23.88 -12.71 -22.43
CA ASP A 18 -24.43 -13.79 -21.64
C ASP A 18 -23.99 -15.13 -22.24
N GLU A 19 -23.15 -15.89 -21.55
CA GLU A 19 -22.85 -17.30 -21.87
C GLU A 19 -22.42 -18.02 -20.58
N GLY A 20 -23.25 -18.97 -20.15
CA GLY A 20 -22.72 -20.26 -19.68
C GLY A 20 -22.47 -20.40 -18.19
N LEU A 21 -23.55 -20.48 -17.42
CA LEU A 21 -23.64 -21.27 -16.20
C LEU A 21 -23.22 -22.73 -16.50
N LEU A 22 -21.94 -23.07 -16.29
CA LEU A 22 -21.48 -24.45 -16.24
C LEU A 22 -21.15 -24.82 -14.79
N ASP A 23 -22.14 -25.46 -14.20
CA ASP A 23 -22.05 -26.23 -12.97
C ASP A 23 -21.15 -27.43 -13.25
N GLN A 24 -19.95 -27.44 -12.69
CA GLN A 24 -19.08 -28.63 -12.70
C GLN A 24 -18.39 -28.75 -11.34
N GLN A 25 -19.16 -29.28 -10.40
CA GLN A 25 -18.63 -30.12 -9.33
C GLN A 25 -17.86 -31.28 -9.99
N ASP A 26 -16.56 -31.39 -9.72
CA ASP A 26 -15.99 -32.65 -9.25
C ASP A 26 -14.57 -32.45 -8.73
N GLY A 27 -14.32 -33.07 -7.58
CA GLY A 27 -13.16 -32.85 -6.76
C GLY A 27 -11.84 -33.29 -7.38
N ARG A 28 -10.77 -32.65 -6.92
CA ARG A 28 -9.50 -33.31 -6.70
C ARG A 28 -8.71 -32.58 -5.64
N GLU A 29 -8.70 -33.19 -4.46
CA GLU A 29 -7.72 -32.95 -3.41
C GLU A 29 -6.31 -33.21 -3.98
N GLY A 30 -5.62 -32.13 -4.31
CA GLY A 30 -4.21 -32.12 -4.68
C GLY A 30 -3.45 -31.26 -3.67
N ARG A 31 -3.13 -31.84 -2.52
CA ARG A 31 -2.22 -31.28 -1.51
C ARG A 31 -0.83 -31.16 -2.14
N VAL A 32 -0.56 -30.02 -2.79
CA VAL A 32 0.81 -29.67 -3.20
C VAL A 32 1.43 -28.91 -2.04
N ALA A 33 2.45 -29.53 -1.44
CA ALA A 33 3.23 -28.95 -0.36
C ALA A 33 3.73 -27.55 -0.78
N SER A 34 3.24 -26.54 -0.06
CA SER A 34 3.78 -25.19 -0.05
C SER A 34 5.24 -25.25 0.40
N SER A 35 6.16 -25.25 -0.56
CA SER A 35 7.55 -24.91 -0.30
C SER A 35 7.61 -23.40 -0.08
N SER A 36 7.31 -22.99 1.15
CA SER A 36 7.60 -21.65 1.61
C SER A 36 9.10 -21.40 1.39
N PRO A 37 9.50 -20.37 0.63
CA PRO A 37 10.89 -19.99 0.56
C PRO A 37 11.36 -19.63 1.97
N PRO A 38 12.60 -19.97 2.36
CA PRO A 38 13.12 -19.65 3.68
C PRO A 38 13.03 -18.14 3.89
N GLY A 39 12.31 -17.75 4.93
CA GLY A 39 12.21 -16.37 5.37
C GLY A 39 13.62 -15.82 5.54
N ARG A 40 14.01 -14.95 4.61
CA ARG A 40 15.14 -14.05 4.80
C ARG A 40 14.72 -13.14 5.94
N SER A 41 15.20 -13.46 7.14
CA SER A 41 15.23 -12.52 8.25
C SER A 41 15.99 -11.30 7.76
N ALA A 42 15.23 -10.26 7.39
CA ALA A 42 15.76 -8.91 7.31
C ALA A 42 16.30 -8.62 8.72
N GLY A 43 17.59 -8.83 8.89
CA GLY A 43 18.31 -8.39 10.07
C GLY A 43 18.12 -6.90 10.13
N SER A 44 17.23 -6.45 11.02
CA SER A 44 17.18 -5.06 11.43
C SER A 44 18.60 -4.68 11.81
N PRO A 45 19.22 -3.68 11.16
CA PRO A 45 20.47 -3.14 11.65
C PRO A 45 20.15 -2.48 12.99
N SER A 46 20.32 -3.23 14.07
CA SER A 46 20.43 -2.68 15.41
C SER A 46 21.76 -1.93 15.46
N SER A 47 21.78 -0.74 14.84
CA SER A 47 22.81 0.24 15.08
C SER A 47 22.64 0.69 16.52
N SER A 48 23.35 0.01 17.43
CA SER A 48 23.53 0.42 18.80
C SER A 48 24.32 1.73 18.80
N HIS A 49 23.66 2.82 18.42
CA HIS A 49 24.13 4.17 18.70
C HIS A 49 24.02 4.33 20.22
N SER A 50 25.11 3.95 20.89
CA SER A 50 25.45 4.39 22.23
C SER A 50 25.31 5.90 22.24
N SER A 51 24.15 6.40 22.69
CA SER A 51 23.92 7.82 22.95
C SER A 51 24.86 8.21 24.06
N GLY A 52 26.07 8.62 23.69
CA GLY A 52 27.01 9.28 24.57
C GLY A 52 26.35 10.57 25.02
N PHE A 53 25.55 10.49 26.08
CA PHE A 53 25.01 11.62 26.81
C PHE A 53 26.23 12.35 27.39
N ASN A 54 26.82 13.22 26.57
CA ASN A 54 27.97 14.02 26.95
C ASN A 54 27.55 14.88 28.14
N SER A 55 28.17 14.64 29.30
CA SER A 55 27.88 15.33 30.56
C SER A 55 28.22 16.84 30.53
N THR A 56 28.63 17.37 29.37
CA THR A 56 28.93 18.77 29.11
C THR A 56 27.69 19.69 29.09
N ILE A 57 26.47 19.12 29.08
CA ILE A 57 25.21 19.90 29.04
C ILE A 57 25.01 20.76 30.31
N LEU A 58 25.59 20.37 31.45
CA LEU A 58 25.37 21.09 32.71
C LEU A 58 26.07 22.45 32.80
N THR A 59 27.00 22.78 31.88
CA THR A 59 27.70 24.07 31.87
C THR A 59 27.22 25.03 30.77
N GLN A 60 26.35 24.58 29.88
CA GLN A 60 25.82 25.40 28.79
C GLN A 60 24.57 26.17 29.23
N SER A 61 24.36 27.35 28.64
CA SER A 61 23.10 28.06 28.80
C SER A 61 21.95 27.12 28.41
N PRO A 62 20.82 27.09 29.14
CA PRO A 62 19.67 26.27 28.78
C PRO A 62 19.17 26.55 27.36
N GLU A 63 19.40 27.75 26.82
CA GLU A 63 19.10 28.09 25.44
C GLU A 63 19.99 27.36 24.43
N ASP A 64 21.30 27.27 24.71
CA ASP A 64 22.26 26.57 23.87
C ASP A 64 21.97 25.07 23.85
N ALA A 65 21.61 24.49 25.01
CA ALA A 65 21.24 23.09 25.12
C ALA A 65 19.96 22.75 24.34
N LEU A 66 18.94 23.62 24.38
CA LEU A 66 17.72 23.48 23.58
C LEU A 66 17.99 23.63 22.08
N SER A 67 18.85 24.58 21.68
CA SER A 67 19.26 24.74 20.28
C SER A 67 20.00 23.50 19.78
N ALA A 68 20.96 22.98 20.56
CA ALA A 68 21.72 21.78 20.19
C ALA A 68 20.82 20.54 20.02
N MET A 69 19.88 20.31 20.95
CA MET A 69 18.92 19.20 20.81
C MET A 69 18.00 19.36 19.59
N PHE A 70 17.64 20.60 19.25
CA PHE A 70 16.84 20.87 18.06
C PHE A 70 17.63 20.60 16.78
N ASP A 71 18.87 21.09 16.71
CA ASP A 71 19.77 20.86 15.58
C ASP A 71 20.07 19.37 15.38
N GLU A 72 20.27 18.62 16.48
CA GLU A 72 20.43 17.16 16.44
C GLU A 72 19.18 16.48 15.88
N ARG A 73 17.98 16.86 16.36
CA ARG A 73 16.73 16.29 15.87
C ARG A 73 16.46 16.63 14.40
N VAL A 74 16.74 17.87 13.98
CA VAL A 74 16.62 18.29 12.58
C VAL A 74 17.61 17.52 11.70
N SER A 75 18.85 17.35 12.16
CA SER A 75 19.87 16.55 11.47
C SER A 75 19.44 15.09 11.30
N LEU A 76 18.90 14.46 12.35
CA LEU A 76 18.35 13.10 12.28
C LEU A 76 17.21 13.01 11.26
N LEU A 77 16.24 13.93 11.31
CA LEU A 77 15.12 13.96 10.36
C LEU A 77 15.55 14.23 8.92
N ALA A 78 16.56 15.09 8.71
CA ALA A 78 17.13 15.33 7.41
C ALA A 78 17.82 14.07 6.86
N SER A 79 18.56 13.34 7.70
CA SER A 79 19.21 12.08 7.32
C SER A 79 18.21 10.98 6.95
N THR A 80 17.09 10.88 7.70
CA THR A 80 16.05 9.89 7.40
C THR A 80 15.32 10.23 6.11
N LEU A 81 15.01 11.51 5.85
CA LEU A 81 14.43 11.95 4.58
C LEU A 81 15.35 11.66 3.40
N GLU A 82 16.66 11.88 3.52
CA GLU A 82 17.62 11.58 2.45
C GLU A 82 17.71 10.07 2.16
N ASN A 83 17.66 9.24 3.20
CA ASN A 83 17.62 7.78 3.05
C ASN A 83 16.33 7.31 2.35
N VAL A 84 15.17 7.84 2.74
CA VAL A 84 13.89 7.50 2.10
C VAL A 84 13.87 7.98 0.65
N ARG A 85 14.40 9.18 0.38
CA ARG A 85 14.54 9.72 -0.97
C ARG A 85 15.41 8.82 -1.85
N SER A 86 16.59 8.43 -1.36
CA SER A 86 17.50 7.52 -2.08
C SER A 86 16.83 6.19 -2.38
N LYS A 87 16.02 5.66 -1.44
CA LYS A 87 15.22 4.46 -1.66
C LYS A 87 14.15 4.66 -2.73
N CYS A 88 13.46 5.80 -2.75
CA CYS A 88 12.49 6.13 -3.81
C CYS A 88 13.15 6.19 -5.19
N GLU A 89 14.33 6.80 -5.29
CA GLU A 89 15.09 6.89 -6.55
C GLU A 89 15.47 5.48 -7.06
N LEU A 90 15.94 4.59 -6.18
CA LEU A 90 16.22 3.18 -6.52
C LEU A 90 14.97 2.42 -6.97
N LEU A 91 13.84 2.56 -6.25
CA LEU A 91 12.58 1.92 -6.63
C LEU A 91 12.06 2.44 -7.98
N GLN A 92 12.26 3.73 -8.26
CA GLN A 92 11.91 4.31 -9.55
C GLN A 92 12.76 3.74 -10.69
N GLU A 93 14.07 3.57 -10.49
CA GLU A 93 14.95 2.89 -11.45
C GLU A 93 14.49 1.45 -11.70
N GLN A 94 14.23 0.67 -10.64
CA GLN A 94 13.69 -0.69 -10.75
C GLN A 94 12.35 -0.75 -11.50
N LEU A 95 11.48 0.25 -11.32
CA LEU A 95 10.22 0.36 -12.04
C LEU A 95 10.45 0.56 -13.54
N THR A 96 11.41 1.40 -13.92
CA THR A 96 11.75 1.61 -15.33
C THR A 96 12.35 0.36 -15.98
N GLU A 97 13.22 -0.35 -15.27
CA GLU A 97 13.83 -1.60 -15.72
C GLU A 97 12.78 -2.70 -15.90
N SER A 98 11.94 -2.93 -14.89
CA SER A 98 10.86 -3.92 -14.95
C SER A 98 9.85 -3.61 -16.08
N GLY A 99 9.54 -2.33 -16.29
CA GLY A 99 8.71 -1.87 -17.42
C GLY A 99 9.33 -2.20 -18.79
N ALA A 100 10.64 -1.98 -18.96
CA ALA A 100 11.35 -2.33 -20.18
C ALA A 100 11.38 -3.85 -20.42
N VAL A 101 11.60 -4.63 -19.36
CA VAL A 101 11.57 -6.10 -19.38
C VAL A 101 10.19 -6.63 -19.78
N CYS A 102 9.11 -6.10 -19.19
CA CYS A 102 7.73 -6.45 -19.55
C CYS A 102 7.45 -6.19 -21.03
N SER A 103 7.85 -5.02 -21.53
CA SER A 103 7.69 -4.64 -22.94
C SER A 103 8.45 -5.57 -23.88
N SER A 104 9.67 -5.98 -23.50
CA SER A 104 10.48 -6.95 -24.23
C SER A 104 9.84 -8.34 -24.27
N TYR A 105 9.27 -8.82 -23.16
CA TYR A 105 8.54 -10.10 -23.14
C TYR A 105 7.26 -10.05 -23.97
N ALA A 106 6.50 -8.95 -23.90
CA ALA A 106 5.31 -8.76 -24.73
C ALA A 106 5.65 -8.81 -26.22
N ALA A 107 6.72 -8.13 -26.64
CA ALA A 107 7.17 -8.16 -28.04
C ALA A 107 7.65 -9.55 -28.47
N ARG A 108 8.32 -10.31 -27.59
CA ARG A 108 8.72 -11.70 -27.86
C ARG A 108 7.51 -12.63 -27.99
N LEU A 109 6.51 -12.47 -27.12
CA LEU A 109 5.26 -13.24 -27.16
C LEU A 109 4.48 -12.96 -28.45
N ALA A 110 4.39 -11.70 -28.87
CA ALA A 110 3.73 -11.34 -30.13
C ALA A 110 4.40 -12.05 -31.33
N ARG A 111 5.74 -12.08 -31.36
CA ARG A 111 6.50 -12.78 -32.41
C ARG A 111 6.30 -14.31 -32.37
N SER A 112 6.22 -14.92 -31.19
CA SER A 112 5.97 -16.37 -31.10
C SER A 112 4.54 -16.72 -31.53
N GLU A 113 3.55 -15.91 -31.16
CA GLU A 113 2.18 -16.06 -31.63
C GLU A 113 2.05 -15.92 -33.15
N ASP A 114 2.76 -14.97 -33.76
CA ASP A 114 2.85 -14.85 -35.22
C ASP A 114 3.50 -16.07 -35.88
N SER A 115 4.57 -16.63 -35.28
CA SER A 115 5.18 -17.87 -35.76
C SER A 115 4.20 -19.04 -35.72
N VAL A 116 3.41 -19.17 -34.64
CA VAL A 116 2.35 -20.19 -34.53
C VAL A 116 1.29 -19.99 -35.61
N ARG A 117 0.88 -18.74 -35.89
CA ARG A 117 -0.08 -18.44 -36.97
C ARG A 117 0.46 -18.87 -38.34
N ARG A 118 1.73 -18.57 -38.64
CA ARG A 118 2.39 -18.98 -39.90
C ARG A 118 2.45 -20.50 -40.03
N LEU A 119 2.90 -21.20 -39.00
CA LEU A 119 2.96 -22.67 -38.99
C LEU A 119 1.58 -23.32 -39.19
N LYS A 120 0.51 -22.73 -38.64
CA LYS A 120 -0.87 -23.19 -38.88
C LYS A 120 -1.26 -23.00 -40.34
N VAL A 121 -0.99 -21.84 -40.95
CA VAL A 121 -1.28 -21.58 -42.36
C VAL A 121 -0.51 -22.56 -43.25
N ASP A 122 0.78 -22.77 -42.99
CA ASP A 122 1.60 -23.72 -43.73
C ASP A 122 1.06 -25.15 -43.62
N SER A 123 0.61 -25.56 -42.41
CA SER A 123 -0.02 -26.86 -42.18
C SER A 123 -1.32 -27.02 -43.00
N GLU A 124 -2.18 -26.00 -43.04
CA GLU A 124 -3.41 -26.02 -43.83
C GLU A 124 -3.13 -26.05 -45.34
N HIS A 125 -2.12 -25.30 -45.80
CA HIS A 125 -1.67 -25.34 -47.21
C HIS A 125 -1.18 -26.74 -47.60
N TRP A 126 -0.46 -27.43 -46.72
CA TRP A 126 -0.04 -28.82 -46.95
C TRP A 126 -1.23 -29.77 -47.04
N LYS A 127 -2.20 -29.68 -46.11
CA LYS A 127 -3.43 -30.49 -46.15
C LYS A 127 -4.26 -30.22 -47.41
N GLU A 128 -4.32 -28.98 -47.87
CA GLU A 128 -5.00 -28.62 -49.13
C GLU A 128 -4.31 -29.29 -50.32
N ARG A 129 -2.98 -29.24 -50.41
CA ARG A 129 -2.23 -29.94 -51.46
C ARG A 129 -2.46 -31.45 -51.43
N GLU A 130 -2.52 -32.05 -50.24
CA GLU A 130 -2.83 -33.47 -50.08
C GLU A 130 -4.26 -33.79 -50.56
N ARG A 131 -5.24 -32.95 -50.21
CA ARG A 131 -6.62 -33.06 -50.73
C ARG A 131 -6.68 -32.94 -52.25
N GLN A 132 -5.91 -32.05 -52.85
CA GLN A 132 -5.80 -31.89 -54.31
C GLN A 132 -5.23 -33.15 -54.97
N LEU A 133 -4.13 -33.70 -54.43
CA LEU A 133 -3.55 -34.95 -54.94
C LEU A 133 -4.52 -36.13 -54.84
N HIS A 134 -5.29 -36.22 -53.76
CA HIS A 134 -6.36 -37.23 -53.62
C HIS A 134 -7.50 -37.01 -54.62
N HIS A 135 -7.90 -35.75 -54.85
CA HIS A 135 -8.93 -35.43 -55.82
C HIS A 135 -8.50 -35.77 -57.24
N ASP A 136 -7.28 -35.43 -57.64
CA ASP A 136 -6.74 -35.74 -58.97
C ASP A 136 -6.60 -37.25 -59.18
N GLY A 137 -6.23 -38.00 -58.13
CA GLY A 137 -6.20 -39.46 -58.17
C GLY A 137 -7.57 -40.13 -58.35
N THR A 138 -8.66 -39.49 -57.89
CA THR A 138 -10.03 -40.02 -58.00
C THR A 138 -10.78 -39.56 -59.25
N ARG A 139 -10.32 -38.48 -59.91
CA ARG A 139 -10.98 -37.91 -61.09
C ARG A 139 -10.69 -38.67 -62.39
N ASN A 140 -9.67 -39.53 -62.42
CA ASN A 140 -9.27 -40.24 -63.64
C ASN A 140 -9.22 -41.79 -63.53
N PRO A 141 -10.24 -42.47 -62.99
CA PRO A 141 -10.24 -43.93 -62.90
C PRO A 141 -10.64 -44.63 -64.22
N GLY A 142 -11.20 -43.88 -65.18
CA GLY A 142 -11.96 -44.46 -66.30
C GLY A 142 -11.26 -44.53 -67.66
N GLU A 143 -10.19 -43.76 -67.93
CA GLU A 143 -9.67 -43.62 -69.30
C GLU A 143 -8.47 -44.51 -69.66
N LEU A 144 -7.85 -45.22 -68.71
CA LEU A 144 -6.57 -45.91 -68.99
C LEU A 144 -6.35 -47.24 -68.26
N TRP A 145 -7.38 -47.90 -67.75
CA TRP A 145 -7.23 -49.27 -67.27
C TRP A 145 -7.56 -50.26 -68.40
N PRO A 146 -6.56 -50.96 -68.98
CA PRO A 146 -6.85 -52.09 -69.84
C PRO A 146 -7.66 -53.15 -69.05
N PRO A 147 -8.56 -53.89 -69.71
CA PRO A 147 -9.40 -54.89 -69.04
C PRO A 147 -8.54 -55.89 -68.25
N PRO A 148 -9.05 -56.42 -67.12
CA PRO A 148 -8.29 -57.29 -66.24
C PRO A 148 -7.89 -58.56 -67.00
N VAL A 149 -6.61 -58.65 -67.38
CA VAL A 149 -6.02 -59.89 -67.87
C VAL A 149 -5.84 -60.78 -66.65
N THR A 150 -6.53 -61.91 -66.60
CA THR A 150 -6.61 -62.87 -65.47
C THR A 150 -5.30 -63.64 -65.19
N SER A 151 -4.13 -63.03 -65.41
CA SER A 151 -2.84 -63.66 -65.12
C SER A 151 -2.37 -63.26 -63.72
N ALA A 152 -2.25 -64.25 -62.83
CA ALA A 152 -1.98 -64.12 -61.40
C ALA A 152 -0.57 -63.58 -61.02
N VAL A 153 0.12 -62.93 -61.96
CA VAL A 153 1.46 -62.38 -61.75
C VAL A 153 1.36 -60.86 -61.68
N VAL A 154 1.41 -60.31 -60.46
CA VAL A 154 1.49 -58.86 -60.24
C VAL A 154 2.75 -58.35 -60.93
N PRO A 155 2.65 -57.40 -61.87
CA PRO A 155 3.81 -56.85 -62.55
C PRO A 155 4.74 -56.17 -61.52
N PRO A 156 6.08 -56.31 -61.65
CA PRO A 156 7.04 -55.64 -60.77
C PRO A 156 6.93 -54.10 -60.78
N GLN A 157 6.20 -53.53 -61.74
CA GLN A 157 5.88 -52.11 -61.79
C GLN A 157 4.82 -51.71 -60.75
N VAL A 158 3.85 -52.59 -60.46
CA VAL A 158 2.79 -52.31 -59.47
C VAL A 158 3.37 -52.27 -58.06
N THR A 159 4.22 -53.24 -57.71
CA THR A 159 4.90 -53.27 -56.42
C THR A 159 5.81 -52.06 -56.22
N ARG A 160 6.47 -51.58 -57.28
CA ARG A 160 7.27 -50.34 -57.24
C ARG A 160 6.40 -49.11 -56.99
N LEU A 161 5.23 -49.00 -57.62
CA LEU A 161 4.32 -47.87 -57.42
C LEU A 161 3.72 -47.89 -56.01
N GLU A 162 3.35 -49.06 -55.49
CA GLU A 162 2.89 -49.24 -54.12
C GLU A 162 3.96 -48.80 -53.11
N ALA A 163 5.22 -49.22 -53.31
CA ALA A 163 6.33 -48.80 -52.46
C ALA A 163 6.58 -47.28 -52.51
N LEU A 164 6.43 -46.64 -53.68
CA LEU A 164 6.54 -45.17 -53.80
C LEU A 164 5.38 -44.45 -53.11
N LEU A 165 4.16 -44.98 -53.19
CA LEU A 165 2.99 -44.43 -52.48
C LEU A 165 3.16 -44.57 -50.96
N GLU A 166 3.63 -45.72 -50.49
CA GLU A 166 3.91 -45.96 -49.08
C GLU A 166 5.02 -45.02 -48.57
N ALA A 167 6.12 -44.87 -49.32
CA ALA A 167 7.18 -43.93 -49.01
C ALA A 167 6.67 -42.48 -48.95
N SER A 168 5.80 -42.07 -49.88
CA SER A 168 5.19 -40.75 -49.87
C SER A 168 4.26 -40.54 -48.67
N ARG A 169 3.50 -41.56 -48.26
CA ARG A 169 2.65 -41.50 -47.05
C ARG A 169 3.48 -41.36 -45.79
N LEU A 170 4.55 -42.15 -45.66
CA LEU A 170 5.49 -42.04 -44.54
C LEU A 170 6.20 -40.68 -44.50
N GLN A 171 6.53 -40.12 -45.67
CA GLN A 171 7.09 -38.78 -45.76
C GLN A 171 6.07 -37.71 -45.31
N ALA A 172 4.80 -37.83 -45.72
CA ALA A 172 3.74 -36.93 -45.30
C ALA A 172 3.50 -36.98 -43.78
N THR A 173 3.37 -38.18 -43.20
CA THR A 173 3.19 -38.35 -41.75
C THR A 173 4.41 -37.86 -40.96
N PHE A 174 5.62 -38.04 -41.47
CA PHE A 174 6.84 -37.50 -40.85
C PHE A 174 6.85 -35.96 -40.86
N VAL A 175 6.49 -35.33 -41.98
CA VAL A 175 6.40 -33.87 -42.09
C VAL A 175 5.31 -33.33 -41.18
N GLU A 176 4.14 -33.98 -41.11
CA GLU A 176 3.07 -33.61 -40.20
C GLU A 176 3.51 -33.71 -38.74
N ALA A 177 4.10 -34.84 -38.33
CA ALA A 177 4.60 -35.03 -36.97
C ALA A 177 5.65 -33.97 -36.60
N ARG A 178 6.54 -33.62 -37.53
CA ARG A 178 7.52 -32.54 -37.35
C ARG A 178 6.86 -31.18 -37.17
N HIS A 179 5.81 -30.86 -37.94
CA HIS A 179 5.06 -29.62 -37.77
C HIS A 179 4.28 -29.57 -36.46
N GLN A 180 3.66 -30.69 -36.05
CA GLN A 180 2.98 -30.79 -34.76
C GLN A 180 3.95 -30.61 -33.59
N ALA A 181 5.14 -31.22 -33.66
CA ALA A 181 6.20 -31.02 -32.68
C ALA A 181 6.64 -29.55 -32.61
N ALA A 182 6.88 -28.90 -33.77
CA ALA A 182 7.23 -27.47 -33.81
C ALA A 182 6.14 -26.57 -33.21
N LEU A 183 4.85 -26.87 -33.46
CA LEU A 183 3.74 -26.15 -32.84
C LEU A 183 3.68 -26.36 -31.32
N ALA A 184 3.98 -27.57 -30.83
CA ALA A 184 4.03 -27.87 -29.40
C ALA A 184 5.19 -27.11 -28.72
N GLU A 185 6.38 -27.09 -29.32
CA GLU A 185 7.53 -26.34 -28.82
C GLU A 185 7.24 -24.84 -28.72
N GLU A 186 6.62 -24.25 -29.75
CA GLU A 186 6.25 -22.82 -29.72
C GLU A 186 5.13 -22.51 -28.71
N ARG A 187 4.23 -23.45 -28.41
CA ARG A 187 3.26 -23.28 -27.32
C ARG A 187 3.94 -23.23 -25.96
N VAL A 188 4.82 -24.19 -25.67
CA VAL A 188 5.60 -24.22 -24.42
C VAL A 188 6.46 -22.95 -24.28
N ARG A 189 7.10 -22.51 -25.37
CA ARG A 189 7.86 -21.27 -25.40
C ARG A 189 6.99 -20.05 -25.10
N SER A 190 5.79 -19.98 -25.68
CA SER A 190 4.84 -18.89 -25.46
C SER A 190 4.31 -18.87 -24.02
N GLU A 191 4.00 -20.04 -23.45
CA GLU A 191 3.61 -20.19 -22.04
C GLU A 191 4.71 -19.71 -21.10
N ARG A 192 5.97 -20.10 -21.35
CA ARG A 192 7.12 -19.62 -20.57
C ARG A 192 7.27 -18.10 -20.68
N LEU A 193 7.06 -17.51 -21.86
CA LEU A 193 7.10 -16.05 -22.05
C LEU A 193 5.97 -15.34 -21.30
N ARG A 194 4.77 -15.93 -21.24
CA ARG A 194 3.65 -15.39 -20.42
C ARG A 194 3.98 -15.43 -18.94
N ALA A 195 4.48 -16.57 -18.43
CA ALA A 195 4.89 -16.68 -17.03
C ALA A 195 5.95 -15.63 -16.66
N MET A 196 7.01 -15.47 -17.47
CA MET A 196 8.04 -14.45 -17.22
C MET A 196 7.50 -13.01 -17.30
N ARG A 197 6.52 -12.74 -18.15
CA ARG A 197 5.85 -11.44 -18.22
C ARG A 197 5.04 -11.19 -16.94
N ASP A 198 4.28 -12.17 -16.51
CA ASP A 198 3.40 -12.05 -15.34
C ASP A 198 4.23 -11.88 -14.05
N ASP A 199 5.35 -12.60 -13.92
CA ASP A 199 6.34 -12.39 -12.85
C ASP A 199 6.90 -10.96 -12.87
N ALA A 200 7.25 -10.43 -14.04
CA ALA A 200 7.78 -9.08 -14.18
C ALA A 200 6.73 -8.00 -13.85
N LEU A 201 5.45 -8.23 -14.19
CA LEU A 201 4.34 -7.36 -13.79
C LEU A 201 4.15 -7.38 -12.26
N GLN A 202 4.22 -8.56 -11.64
CA GLN A 202 4.14 -8.68 -10.18
C GLN A 202 5.30 -7.94 -9.48
N GLN A 203 6.53 -8.04 -10.00
CA GLN A 203 7.67 -7.28 -9.48
C GLN A 203 7.45 -5.77 -9.58
N ARG A 204 6.94 -5.30 -10.73
CA ARG A 204 6.60 -3.89 -10.94
C ARG A 204 5.54 -3.40 -9.95
N ASP A 205 4.48 -4.18 -9.75
CA ASP A 205 3.37 -3.81 -8.87
C ASP A 205 3.80 -3.80 -7.39
N ASN A 206 4.67 -4.72 -6.98
CA ASN A 206 5.32 -4.69 -5.66
C ASN A 206 6.17 -3.43 -5.48
N ALA A 207 6.99 -3.06 -6.48
CA ALA A 207 7.81 -1.84 -6.43
C ALA A 207 6.94 -0.57 -6.34
N LEU A 208 5.81 -0.52 -7.04
CA LEU A 208 4.83 0.57 -6.91
C LEU A 208 4.23 0.65 -5.51
N SER A 209 3.88 -0.50 -4.92
CA SER A 209 3.37 -0.54 -3.55
C SER A 209 4.43 -0.04 -2.56
N GLU A 210 5.68 -0.47 -2.69
CA GLU A 210 6.77 -0.01 -1.82
C GLU A 210 7.04 1.49 -1.98
N LEU A 211 7.03 2.00 -3.22
CA LEU A 211 7.19 3.43 -3.51
C LEU A 211 6.06 4.26 -2.87
N SER A 212 4.81 3.77 -2.95
CA SER A 212 3.68 4.44 -2.32
C SER A 212 3.81 4.52 -0.80
N GLY A 213 4.34 3.46 -0.16
CA GLY A 213 4.65 3.45 1.27
C GLY A 213 5.74 4.47 1.62
N CYS A 214 6.80 4.55 0.82
CA CYS A 214 7.88 5.52 1.04
C CYS A 214 7.38 6.98 0.94
N TYR A 215 6.48 7.28 0.00
CA TYR A 215 5.87 8.61 -0.07
C TYR A 215 5.00 8.93 1.15
N ALA A 216 4.23 7.95 1.65
CA ALA A 216 3.48 8.13 2.89
C ALA A 216 4.40 8.41 4.10
N ASP A 217 5.56 7.75 4.16
CA ASP A 217 6.56 8.01 5.20
C ASP A 217 7.16 9.43 5.08
N VAL A 218 7.46 9.88 3.86
CA VAL A 218 7.92 11.26 3.61
C VAL A 218 6.88 12.28 4.08
N ASP A 219 5.61 12.07 3.74
CA ASP A 219 4.52 12.96 4.13
C ASP A 219 4.36 13.01 5.67
N ALA A 220 4.47 11.86 6.34
CA ALA A 220 4.42 11.78 7.81
C ALA A 220 5.61 12.51 8.48
N LEU A 221 6.82 12.38 7.92
CA LEU A 221 8.01 13.09 8.40
C LEU A 221 7.89 14.60 8.17
N GLN A 222 7.36 15.03 7.02
CA GLN A 222 7.09 16.43 6.73
C GLN A 222 6.06 17.03 7.67
N ALA A 223 4.98 16.30 7.98
CA ALA A 223 4.00 16.72 8.98
C ALA A 223 4.63 16.89 10.37
N THR A 224 5.47 15.93 10.79
CA THR A 224 6.21 16.02 12.06
C THR A 224 7.14 17.22 12.12
N LEU A 225 7.83 17.53 11.02
CA LEU A 225 8.67 18.73 10.90
C LEU A 225 7.82 20.00 11.01
N ALA A 226 6.67 20.07 10.35
CA ALA A 226 5.76 21.21 10.44
C ALA A 226 5.26 21.43 11.87
N ASP A 227 4.86 20.38 12.57
CA ASP A 227 4.42 20.44 13.97
C ASP A 227 5.55 20.93 14.89
N SER A 228 6.76 20.43 14.68
CA SER A 228 7.93 20.88 15.45
C SER A 228 8.22 22.37 15.23
N ALA A 229 8.04 22.86 14.00
CA ALA A 229 8.24 24.28 13.67
C ALA A 229 7.18 25.18 14.33
N LEU A 230 5.92 24.73 14.40
CA LEU A 230 4.86 25.42 15.14
C LEU A 230 5.17 25.47 16.64
N TYR A 231 5.64 24.37 17.21
CA TYR A 231 6.03 24.30 18.62
C TYR A 231 7.18 25.25 18.95
N VAL A 232 8.20 25.33 18.09
CA VAL A 232 9.31 26.30 18.26
C VAL A 232 8.81 27.75 18.21
N ARG A 233 7.89 28.07 17.29
CA ARG A 233 7.27 29.42 17.25
C ARG A 233 6.51 29.73 18.54
N TYR A 234 5.79 28.76 19.08
CA TYR A 234 5.09 28.89 20.35
C TYR A 234 6.05 29.15 21.51
N LEU A 235 7.13 28.36 21.63
CA LEU A 235 8.14 28.56 22.66
C LEU A 235 8.82 29.93 22.57
N ARG A 236 9.20 30.36 21.36
CA ARG A 236 9.77 31.71 21.14
C ARG A 236 8.82 32.82 21.57
N LYS A 237 7.54 32.71 21.23
CA LYS A 237 6.52 33.66 21.70
C LYS A 237 6.44 33.69 23.23
N ARG A 238 6.45 32.51 23.86
CA ARG A 238 6.36 32.41 25.31
C ARG A 238 7.58 32.99 26.03
N LEU A 239 8.79 32.78 25.48
CA LEU A 239 10.02 33.38 26.00
C LEU A 239 9.94 34.92 25.94
N LEU A 240 9.54 35.48 24.80
CA LEU A 240 9.35 36.94 24.66
C LEU A 240 8.33 37.51 25.65
N GLU A 241 7.22 36.79 25.91
CA GLU A 241 6.24 37.19 26.93
C GLU A 241 6.84 37.24 28.34
N LEU A 242 7.66 36.25 28.70
CA LEU A 242 8.33 36.18 30.00
C LEU A 242 9.40 37.26 30.15
N GLU A 243 10.20 37.52 29.11
CA GLU A 243 11.18 38.61 29.09
C GLU A 243 10.50 39.98 29.28
N LEU A 244 9.36 40.20 28.62
CA LEU A 244 8.60 41.44 28.76
C LEU A 244 8.05 41.62 30.19
N LEU A 245 7.56 40.53 30.80
CA LEU A 245 7.12 40.55 32.21
C LEU A 245 8.29 40.83 33.17
N ALA A 246 9.45 40.23 32.94
CA ALA A 246 10.65 40.48 33.74
C ALA A 246 11.12 41.94 33.61
N ALA A 247 11.14 42.49 32.40
CA ALA A 247 11.48 43.89 32.16
C ALA A 247 10.51 44.86 32.86
N ARG A 248 9.20 44.55 32.87
CA ARG A 248 8.20 45.34 33.60
C ARG A 248 8.42 45.31 35.12
N GLN A 249 8.81 44.17 35.69
CA GLN A 249 9.12 44.08 37.13
C GLN A 249 10.36 44.89 37.50
N GLN A 250 11.38 44.93 36.62
CA GLN A 250 12.58 45.75 36.84
C GLN A 250 12.29 47.27 36.74
N GLN A 251 11.29 47.68 35.96
CA GLN A 251 10.88 49.08 35.82
C GLN A 251 9.92 49.56 36.92
N GLN A 252 9.35 48.67 37.73
CA GLN A 252 8.56 49.09 38.88
C GLN A 252 9.49 49.70 39.93
N PRO A 253 9.36 51.02 40.26
CA PRO A 253 10.20 51.64 41.26
C PRO A 253 10.01 50.91 42.60
N PRO A 254 11.09 50.67 43.37
CA PRO A 254 10.98 49.99 44.65
C PRO A 254 9.93 50.73 45.50
N PRO A 255 8.93 50.03 46.07
CA PRO A 255 7.91 50.68 46.87
C PRO A 255 8.63 51.43 47.99
N GLN A 256 8.51 52.75 47.98
CA GLN A 256 8.97 53.58 49.08
C GLN A 256 8.30 53.06 50.35
N GLN A 257 9.11 52.56 51.28
CA GLN A 257 8.68 51.99 52.55
C GLN A 257 7.94 53.06 53.36
N GLN A 258 6.61 53.17 53.19
CA GLN A 258 5.75 53.78 54.19
C GLN A 258 5.44 52.71 55.24
N GLN A 259 6.13 52.84 56.38
CA GLN A 259 5.81 52.18 57.63
C GLN A 259 4.34 52.45 58.00
N GLN A 260 3.47 51.47 57.83
CA GLN A 260 2.24 51.39 58.61
C GLN A 260 2.05 49.96 59.13
N THR A 261 2.14 49.89 60.45
CA THR A 261 1.84 48.77 61.32
C THR A 261 0.36 48.39 61.23
N GLY A 262 0.11 47.09 61.06
CA GLY A 262 -1.11 46.45 61.55
C GLY A 262 -2.29 46.43 60.60
N SER A 263 -2.48 45.31 59.88
CA SER A 263 -3.75 44.60 59.91
C SER A 263 -3.56 43.20 59.35
N ALA A 264 -3.71 42.21 60.22
CA ALA A 264 -3.79 40.81 59.86
C ALA A 264 -5.21 40.55 59.35
N ASP A 265 -5.40 40.53 58.03
CA ASP A 265 -6.62 39.98 57.46
C ASP A 265 -6.34 39.23 56.14
N LYS A 266 -6.54 37.92 56.22
CA LYS A 266 -6.88 36.99 55.13
C LYS A 266 -6.17 37.15 53.78
N GLY A 267 -4.87 36.93 53.78
CA GLY A 267 -4.12 36.53 52.58
C GLY A 267 -4.37 35.07 52.19
N GLY A 268 -5.62 34.73 51.87
CA GLY A 268 -6.01 33.43 51.31
C GLY A 268 -5.61 33.32 49.85
N GLY A 269 -4.30 33.32 49.58
CA GLY A 269 -3.71 32.95 48.28
C GLY A 269 -3.85 31.45 48.04
N GLY A 270 -5.08 30.94 48.10
CA GLY A 270 -5.42 29.59 47.69
C GLY A 270 -5.17 29.51 46.20
N GLY A 271 -4.10 28.81 45.81
CA GLY A 271 -3.76 28.59 44.42
C GLY A 271 -4.99 28.17 43.63
N VAL A 272 -5.15 28.77 42.45
CA VAL A 272 -6.28 28.59 41.51
C VAL A 272 -6.54 27.11 41.16
N PHE A 273 -5.63 26.20 41.52
CA PHE A 273 -5.71 24.76 41.36
C PHE A 273 -5.82 23.96 42.67
N SER A 274 -6.34 24.53 43.75
CA SER A 274 -6.64 23.70 44.94
C SER A 274 -7.78 22.71 44.63
N LEU A 275 -7.61 21.44 45.03
CA LEU A 275 -8.64 20.41 44.87
C LEU A 275 -9.99 20.81 45.48
N ALA A 276 -9.97 21.62 46.53
CA ALA A 276 -11.17 22.17 47.14
C ALA A 276 -11.94 23.10 46.18
N SER A 277 -11.24 23.98 45.45
CA SER A 277 -11.84 24.85 44.43
C SER A 277 -12.42 24.06 43.26
N ILE A 278 -11.76 22.97 42.87
CA ILE A 278 -12.23 22.12 41.78
C ILE A 278 -13.46 21.32 42.21
N ARG A 279 -13.47 20.81 43.45
CA ARG A 279 -14.63 20.15 44.03
C ARG A 279 -15.85 21.07 44.06
N THR A 280 -15.70 22.32 44.50
CA THR A 280 -16.81 23.28 44.51
C THR A 280 -17.26 23.61 43.09
N ALA A 281 -16.34 23.79 42.13
CA ALA A 281 -16.70 24.02 40.74
C ALA A 281 -17.47 22.84 40.11
N ILE A 282 -17.08 21.60 40.42
CA ILE A 282 -17.80 20.38 39.97
C ILE A 282 -19.19 20.33 40.60
N GLN A 283 -19.31 20.56 41.91
CA GLN A 283 -20.60 20.57 42.60
C GLN A 283 -21.54 21.63 42.02
N THR A 284 -21.03 22.84 41.74
CA THR A 284 -21.81 23.91 41.09
C THR A 284 -22.26 23.50 39.69
N ALA A 285 -21.37 22.94 38.86
CA ALA A 285 -21.72 22.51 37.51
C ALA A 285 -22.76 21.36 37.51
N VAL A 286 -22.66 20.43 38.47
CA VAL A 286 -23.62 19.34 38.65
C VAL A 286 -24.97 19.88 39.16
N ALA A 287 -24.97 20.85 40.08
CA ALA A 287 -26.18 21.52 40.55
C ALA A 287 -26.87 22.34 39.44
N GLU A 288 -26.11 23.03 38.58
CA GLU A 288 -26.64 23.72 37.40
C GLU A 288 -27.26 22.75 36.39
N ALA A 289 -26.63 21.58 36.17
CA ALA A 289 -27.20 20.54 35.32
C ALA A 289 -28.51 19.98 35.89
N ALA A 290 -28.64 19.92 37.23
CA ALA A 290 -29.86 19.46 37.89
C ALA A 290 -31.07 20.39 37.64
N GLN A 291 -30.84 21.68 37.42
CA GLN A 291 -31.88 22.65 37.09
C GLN A 291 -32.42 22.48 35.66
N CYS A 292 -31.68 21.80 34.77
CA CYS A 292 -32.12 21.50 33.42
C CYS A 292 -33.04 20.27 33.38
N GLY A 293 -33.79 20.14 32.28
CA GLY A 293 -34.60 18.95 32.00
C GLY A 293 -33.75 17.67 31.93
N GLU A 294 -34.36 16.51 32.16
CA GLU A 294 -33.67 15.22 32.33
C GLU A 294 -32.72 14.86 31.17
N GLU A 295 -33.14 15.12 29.92
CA GLU A 295 -32.30 14.87 28.75
C GLU A 295 -31.08 15.81 28.67
N GLU A 296 -31.26 17.10 28.95
CA GLU A 296 -30.19 18.09 28.93
C GLU A 296 -29.21 17.89 30.09
N ARG A 297 -29.73 17.49 31.25
CA ARG A 297 -28.95 17.10 32.42
C ARG A 297 -28.00 15.95 32.09
N ARG A 298 -28.51 14.86 31.50
CA ARG A 298 -27.69 13.72 31.08
C ARG A 298 -26.62 14.14 30.08
N LYS A 299 -26.96 15.01 29.11
CA LYS A 299 -25.98 15.53 28.13
C LYS A 299 -24.87 16.34 28.81
N ARG A 300 -25.20 17.26 29.73
CA ARG A 300 -24.21 18.08 30.46
C ARG A 300 -23.31 17.24 31.36
N ILE A 301 -23.86 16.27 32.08
CA ILE A 301 -23.07 15.35 32.92
C ILE A 301 -22.11 14.52 32.06
N ARG A 302 -22.60 13.94 30.95
CA ARG A 302 -21.76 13.15 30.04
C ARG A 302 -20.64 13.99 29.43
N GLN A 303 -20.92 15.24 29.08
CA GLN A 303 -19.90 16.18 28.58
C GLN A 303 -18.85 16.49 29.65
N LEU A 304 -19.25 16.68 30.91
CA LEU A 304 -18.35 16.91 32.03
C LEU A 304 -17.44 15.70 32.28
N GLN A 305 -17.99 14.48 32.25
CA GLN A 305 -17.23 13.23 32.37
C GLN A 305 -16.24 13.04 31.22
N LEU A 306 -16.64 13.30 29.97
CA LEU A 306 -15.77 13.20 28.80
C LEU A 306 -14.59 14.20 28.86
N ARG A 307 -14.84 15.42 29.36
CA ARG A 307 -13.80 16.45 29.48
C ARG A 307 -12.71 16.05 30.48
N TRP A 308 -13.10 15.37 31.56
CA TRP A 308 -12.20 14.93 32.63
C TRP A 308 -11.81 13.44 32.53
N HIS A 309 -12.06 12.78 31.40
CA HIS A 309 -11.71 11.38 31.23
C HIS A 309 -10.17 11.20 31.19
N PRO A 310 -9.61 10.14 31.83
CA PRO A 310 -8.16 9.92 31.86
C PRO A 310 -7.55 9.75 30.47
N ASP A 311 -8.27 9.11 29.54
CA ASP A 311 -7.84 8.94 28.14
C ASP A 311 -7.66 10.28 27.39
N LYS A 312 -8.47 11.30 27.72
CA LYS A 312 -8.35 12.64 27.12
C LYS A 312 -7.29 13.51 27.81
N ASN A 313 -6.79 13.09 28.97
CA ASN A 313 -5.84 13.85 29.80
C ASN A 313 -4.62 12.99 30.18
N PRO A 314 -3.80 12.53 29.20
CA PRO A 314 -2.72 11.57 29.44
C PRO A 314 -1.60 12.11 30.35
N VAL A 315 -1.46 13.43 30.48
CA VAL A 315 -0.45 14.07 31.34
C VAL A 315 -0.90 14.13 32.81
N LEU A 316 -2.20 14.10 33.07
CA LEU A 316 -2.81 14.29 34.40
C LEU A 316 -3.77 13.14 34.73
N THR A 317 -3.40 11.91 34.39
CA THR A 317 -4.27 10.73 34.50
C THR A 317 -4.78 10.51 35.92
N GLU A 318 -3.92 10.56 36.93
CA GLU A 318 -4.29 10.40 38.34
C GLU A 318 -5.29 11.47 38.78
N PHE A 319 -5.03 12.73 38.40
CA PHE A 319 -5.89 13.86 38.72
C PHE A 319 -7.24 13.80 38.02
N ALA A 320 -7.25 13.45 36.74
CA ALA A 320 -8.46 13.23 35.95
C ALA A 320 -9.32 12.10 36.52
N THR A 321 -8.67 11.05 37.05
CA THR A 321 -9.34 9.93 37.72
C THR A 321 -10.02 10.38 39.02
N GLU A 322 -9.33 11.15 39.86
CA GLU A 322 -9.90 11.74 41.08
C GLU A 322 -11.07 12.70 40.79
N VAL A 323 -10.93 13.55 39.77
CA VAL A 323 -12.01 14.45 39.34
C VAL A 323 -13.22 13.67 38.82
N THR A 324 -13.01 12.61 38.04
CA THR A 324 -14.08 11.74 37.55
C THR A 324 -14.83 11.06 38.70
N LYS A 325 -14.10 10.62 39.74
CA LYS A 325 -14.69 10.07 40.96
C LYS A 325 -15.57 11.11 41.68
N MET A 326 -15.08 12.34 41.85
CA MET A 326 -15.85 13.45 42.45
C MET A 326 -17.11 13.79 41.64
N ILE A 327 -17.04 13.74 40.30
CA ILE A 327 -18.22 13.94 39.43
C ILE A 327 -19.25 12.84 39.68
N ASN A 328 -18.84 11.57 39.72
CA ASN A 328 -19.76 10.45 39.92
C ASN A 328 -20.40 10.47 41.32
N GLU A 329 -19.65 10.84 42.36
CA GLU A 329 -20.17 11.03 43.71
C GLU A 329 -21.23 12.15 43.76
N ALA A 330 -20.93 13.32 43.17
CA ALA A 330 -21.86 14.45 43.12
C ALA A 330 -23.14 14.14 42.32
N VAL A 331 -23.02 13.39 41.22
CA VAL A 331 -24.18 12.93 40.43
C VAL A 331 -25.04 11.95 41.25
N ALA A 332 -24.42 11.00 41.94
CA ALA A 332 -25.14 10.06 42.80
C ALA A 332 -25.84 10.74 43.99
N GLU A 333 -25.27 11.81 44.54
CA GLU A 333 -25.92 12.65 45.56
C GLU A 333 -27.12 13.41 44.98
N MET A 334 -26.97 13.97 43.79
CA MET A 334 -28.05 14.69 43.10
C MET A 334 -29.22 13.77 42.73
N GLU A 335 -28.95 12.56 42.22
CA GLU A 335 -29.99 11.57 41.90
C GLU A 335 -30.72 11.10 43.17
N ARG A 336 -30.01 10.93 44.28
CA ARG A 336 -30.62 10.65 45.59
C ARG A 336 -31.50 11.80 46.08
N ALA A 337 -31.12 13.06 45.84
CA ALA A 337 -31.86 14.23 46.26
C ALA A 337 -33.07 14.55 45.35
N GLY A 338 -33.00 14.22 44.06
CA GLY A 338 -34.06 14.48 43.08
C GLY A 338 -35.00 13.29 42.81
N GLY A 339 -34.75 12.13 43.41
CA GLY A 339 -35.58 10.92 43.30
C GLY A 339 -36.61 10.75 44.43
N ALA A 340 -36.87 11.79 45.22
CA ALA A 340 -37.91 11.85 46.26
C ALA A 340 -39.01 12.84 45.85
#